data_AF-A0A5M6DBH6-F1
#
_entry.id   AF-A0A5M6DBH6-F1
#
_cell.length_a   1.000
_cell.length_b   1.000
_cell.length_c   1.000
_cell.angle_alpha   90.00
_cell.angle_beta   90.00
_cell.angle_gamma   90.00
#
_symmetry.space_group_name_H-M   'P 1'
#
loop_
_entity.id
_entity.type
_entity.pdbx_description
1 polymer ?
#
loop_
_entity_poly.entity_id
_entity_poly.type
_entity_poly.pdbx_seq_one_letter_code
_entity_poly.pdbx_strand_id
1 'polypeptide(L)'
;MVSQISAATRADDVESVVESRLLPRVTFRSLLLLTAVSAIAIAVTYAAEQGGIYAAGATIGLGFLLTIAVVSALLFLLCWSVSLLPRMSGVFLIGLGVVMLLAGLIGIPLGTLSFLTEPIALLNFELIGFFLLWAPIGSPTEPKGENPFAEGQLPPQILAPREPVE
;
A
#
# COMPACT_ATOMS: atom_id res chain seq x y z
N MET A 1 21.72 11.99 65.16
CA MET A 1 21.99 11.56 63.77
C MET A 1 20.67 11.08 63.12
N VAL A 2 19.64 11.94 63.07
CA VAL A 2 18.25 11.61 62.67
C VAL A 2 17.68 12.73 61.78
N SER A 3 18.47 13.24 60.82
CA SER A 3 18.09 14.41 60.01
C SER A 3 18.37 14.23 58.52
N GLN A 4 18.26 13.01 58.00
CA GLN A 4 18.46 12.73 56.56
C GLN A 4 17.34 11.88 55.95
N ILE A 5 16.37 11.39 56.74
CA ILE A 5 15.29 10.54 56.22
C ILE A 5 14.08 11.36 55.72
N SER A 6 13.99 12.66 56.03
CA SER A 6 12.83 13.48 55.65
C SER A 6 12.96 14.21 54.31
N ALA A 7 14.09 14.10 53.60
CA ALA A 7 14.32 14.85 52.36
C ALA A 7 14.12 14.02 51.08
N ALA A 8 14.02 12.69 51.18
CA ALA A 8 13.93 11.82 50.00
C ALA A 8 12.48 11.59 49.51
N THR A 9 11.46 11.96 50.28
CA THR A 9 10.05 11.62 49.97
C THR A 9 9.27 12.71 49.23
N ARG A 10 9.92 13.73 48.67
CA ARG A 10 9.24 14.84 47.98
C ARG A 10 9.55 14.96 46.49
N ALA A 11 10.17 13.94 45.89
CA ALA A 11 10.68 14.02 44.53
C ALA A 11 10.12 12.96 43.56
N ASP A 12 9.03 12.27 43.92
CA ASP A 12 8.52 11.13 43.13
C ASP A 12 6.99 11.12 42.93
N ASP A 13 6.36 12.30 42.92
CA ASP A 13 4.89 12.41 42.74
C ASP A 13 4.48 13.33 41.57
N VAL A 14 5.33 13.39 40.54
CA VAL A 14 4.92 13.88 39.22
C VAL A 14 5.16 12.76 38.23
N GLU A 15 4.32 11.74 38.32
CA GLU A 15 4.06 10.84 37.21
C GLU A 15 3.69 11.71 36.01
N SER A 16 4.69 11.97 35.15
CA SER A 16 4.46 12.67 33.91
C SER A 16 3.47 11.82 33.13
N VAL A 17 2.24 12.31 33.00
CA VAL A 17 1.22 11.72 32.14
C VAL A 17 1.81 11.71 30.74
N VAL A 18 2.44 10.60 30.36
CA VAL A 18 2.91 10.35 29.01
C VAL A 18 1.65 10.23 28.18
N GLU A 19 1.25 11.35 27.56
CA GLU A 19 0.20 11.33 26.55
C GLU A 19 0.59 10.28 25.51
N SER A 20 -0.13 9.16 25.50
CA SER A 20 0.04 8.09 24.53
C SER A 20 -0.15 8.66 23.13
N ARG A 21 0.98 8.93 22.45
CA ARG A 21 1.03 9.48 21.08
C ARG A 21 0.87 8.39 20.00
N LEU A 22 0.23 7.27 20.33
CA LEU A 22 0.18 6.10 19.44
C LEU A 22 -1.22 5.71 18.94
N LEU A 23 -2.27 6.45 19.31
CA LEU A 23 -3.54 6.31 18.62
C LEU A 23 -3.64 7.32 17.47
N PRO A 24 -3.97 6.89 16.24
CA PRO A 24 -4.25 7.79 15.13
C PRO A 24 -5.25 8.85 15.60
N ARG A 25 -4.85 10.13 15.54
CA ARG A 25 -5.66 11.27 16.01
C ARG A 25 -6.82 11.55 15.06
N VAL A 26 -7.71 10.57 14.84
CA VAL A 26 -9.09 10.88 14.50
C VAL A 26 -9.71 11.37 15.81
N THR A 27 -9.44 12.64 16.12
CA THR A 27 -9.85 13.27 17.38
C THR A 27 -11.35 13.05 17.59
N PHE A 28 -11.78 12.73 18.81
CA PHE A 28 -13.21 12.62 19.16
C PHE A 28 -14.06 13.77 18.61
N ARG A 29 -13.46 14.97 18.53
CA ARG A 29 -14.04 16.17 17.91
C ARG A 29 -14.35 16.00 16.42
N SER A 30 -13.46 15.38 15.63
CA SER A 30 -13.70 15.17 14.19
C SER A 30 -14.79 14.14 13.95
N LEU A 31 -14.86 13.09 14.77
CA LEU A 31 -15.94 12.09 14.70
C LEU A 31 -17.28 12.72 15.08
N LEU A 32 -17.32 13.48 16.18
CA LEU A 32 -18.53 14.18 16.64
C LEU A 32 -19.01 15.22 15.62
N LEU A 33 -18.10 15.96 14.99
CA LEU A 33 -18.43 16.92 13.93
C LEU A 33 -19.01 16.19 12.70
N LEU A 34 -18.39 15.09 12.27
CA LEU A 34 -18.90 14.28 11.15
C LEU A 34 -20.30 13.76 11.45
N THR A 35 -20.53 13.18 12.64
CA THR A 35 -21.85 12.68 13.05
C THR A 35 -22.88 13.80 13.12
N ALA A 36 -22.54 14.97 13.66
CA ALA A 36 -23.45 16.11 13.72
C ALA A 36 -23.84 16.61 12.32
N VAL A 37 -22.86 16.73 11.41
CA VAL A 37 -23.11 17.12 10.02
C VAL A 37 -23.97 16.07 9.30
N SER A 38 -23.67 14.78 9.47
CA SER A 38 -24.48 13.70 8.91
C SER A 38 -25.91 13.72 9.45
N ALA A 39 -26.12 13.94 10.75
CA ALA A 39 -27.44 14.01 11.35
C ALA A 39 -28.26 15.21 10.83
N ILE A 40 -27.64 16.38 10.68
CA ILE A 40 -28.28 17.57 10.09
C ILE A 40 -28.64 17.29 8.64
N ALA A 41 -27.73 16.73 7.86
CA ALA A 41 -28.00 16.39 6.46
C ALA A 41 -29.18 15.40 6.34
N ILE A 42 -29.20 14.35 7.17
CA ILE A 42 -30.32 13.38 7.21
C ILE A 42 -31.63 14.07 7.60
N ALA A 43 -31.62 14.96 8.59
CA ALA A 43 -32.81 15.68 9.02
C ALA A 43 -33.35 16.59 7.91
N VAL A 44 -32.48 17.29 7.18
CA VAL A 44 -32.85 18.15 6.05
C VAL A 44 -33.44 17.34 4.89
N THR A 45 -32.83 16.21 4.53
CA THR A 45 -33.34 15.37 3.44
C THR A 45 -34.66 14.71 3.77
N TYR A 46 -34.87 14.33 5.03
CA TYR A 46 -36.17 13.86 5.53
C TYR A 46 -37.22 14.98 5.52
N ALA A 47 -36.88 16.17 6.00
CA ALA A 47 -37.80 17.32 6.01
C ALA A 47 -38.18 17.81 4.61
N ALA A 48 -37.30 17.61 3.63
CA ALA A 48 -37.55 17.95 2.22
C ALA A 48 -38.36 16.89 1.46
N GLU A 49 -38.72 15.76 2.09
CA GLU A 49 -39.34 14.57 1.45
C GLU A 49 -38.58 14.05 0.21
N GLN A 50 -37.32 14.45 0.03
CA GLN A 50 -36.48 14.17 -1.13
C GLN A 50 -35.43 13.08 -0.87
N GLY A 51 -35.60 12.30 0.20
CA GLY A 51 -34.65 11.26 0.61
C GLY A 51 -34.26 10.28 -0.51
N GLY A 52 -35.17 10.00 -1.45
CA GLY A 52 -34.91 9.14 -2.61
C GLY A 52 -33.82 9.67 -3.56
N ILE A 53 -33.79 10.98 -3.84
CA ILE A 53 -32.80 11.58 -4.75
C ILE A 53 -31.41 11.55 -4.11
N TYR A 54 -31.32 11.86 -2.81
CA TYR A 54 -30.08 11.80 -2.05
C TYR A 54 -29.57 10.37 -1.87
N ALA A 55 -30.47 9.40 -1.64
CA ALA A 55 -30.11 7.98 -1.56
C ALA A 55 -29.59 7.45 -2.91
N ALA A 56 -30.21 7.84 -4.03
CA ALA A 56 -29.72 7.51 -5.36
C ALA A 56 -28.33 8.10 -5.62
N GLY A 57 -28.13 9.38 -5.30
CA GLY A 57 -26.82 10.03 -5.43
C GLY A 57 -25.74 9.38 -4.57
N ALA A 58 -26.05 9.04 -3.32
CA ALA A 58 -25.14 8.33 -2.43
C ALA A 58 -24.79 6.93 -2.95
N THR A 59 -25.76 6.20 -3.50
CA THR A 59 -25.55 4.87 -4.07
C THR A 59 -24.66 4.92 -5.32
N ILE A 60 -24.89 5.89 -6.20
CA ILE A 60 -24.05 6.11 -7.39
C ILE A 60 -22.62 6.50 -6.97
N GLY A 61 -22.48 7.41 -6.01
CA GLY A 61 -21.17 7.83 -5.49
C GLY A 61 -20.41 6.68 -4.84
N LEU A 62 -21.08 5.86 -4.02
CA LEU A 62 -20.49 4.68 -3.40
C LEU A 62 -20.09 3.63 -4.46
N GLY A 63 -20.95 3.40 -5.45
CA GLY A 63 -20.66 2.50 -6.56
C GLY A 63 -19.47 2.96 -7.39
N PHE A 64 -19.34 4.27 -7.63
CA PHE A 64 -18.18 4.84 -8.30
C PHE A 64 -16.89 4.66 -7.49
N LEU A 65 -16.91 4.97 -6.20
CA LEU A 65 -15.77 4.77 -5.30
C LEU A 65 -15.37 3.28 -5.24
N LEU A 66 -16.34 2.38 -5.15
CA LEU A 66 -16.12 0.94 -5.17
C LEU A 66 -15.50 0.50 -6.50
N THR A 67 -15.98 1.02 -7.62
CA THR A 67 -15.44 0.72 -8.95
C THR A 67 -13.99 1.17 -9.06
N ILE A 68 -13.65 2.39 -8.61
CA ILE A 68 -12.27 2.87 -8.57
C ILE A 68 -11.41 1.98 -7.68
N ALA A 69 -11.89 1.61 -6.50
CA ALA A 69 -11.16 0.74 -5.58
C ALA A 69 -10.88 -0.64 -6.21
N VAL A 70 -11.87 -1.24 -6.87
CA VAL A 70 -11.72 -2.52 -7.59
C VAL A 70 -10.72 -2.39 -8.74
N VAL A 71 -10.85 -1.36 -9.59
CA VAL A 71 -9.90 -1.13 -10.71
C VAL A 71 -8.49 -0.93 -10.17
N SER A 72 -8.31 -0.17 -9.10
CA SER A 72 -7.00 0.06 -8.47
C SER A 72 -6.42 -1.22 -7.89
N ALA A 73 -7.23 -2.04 -7.23
CA ALA A 73 -6.82 -3.34 -6.71
C ALA A 73 -6.39 -4.30 -7.83
N LEU A 74 -7.13 -4.33 -8.95
CA LEU A 74 -6.76 -5.13 -10.13
C LEU A 74 -5.45 -4.65 -10.75
N LEU A 75 -5.25 -3.33 -10.90
CA LEU A 75 -4.00 -2.75 -11.38
C LEU A 75 -2.83 -3.07 -10.43
N PHE A 76 -3.06 -2.98 -9.12
CA PHE A 76 -2.07 -3.36 -8.11
C PHE A 76 -1.68 -4.83 -8.22
N LEU A 77 -2.66 -5.74 -8.32
CA LEU A 77 -2.41 -7.17 -8.50
C LEU A 77 -1.66 -7.47 -9.81
N LEU A 78 -1.97 -6.73 -10.88
CA LEU A 78 -1.25 -6.82 -12.15
C LEU A 78 0.22 -6.39 -11.97
N CYS A 79 0.45 -5.22 -11.37
CA CYS A 79 1.81 -4.73 -11.06
C CYS A 79 2.56 -5.70 -10.14
N TRP A 80 1.87 -6.27 -9.15
CA TRP A 80 2.42 -7.27 -8.25
C TRP A 80 2.84 -8.54 -9.01
N SER A 81 1.99 -9.03 -9.92
CA SER A 81 2.29 -10.18 -10.77
C SER A 81 3.54 -9.94 -11.64
N VAL A 82 3.63 -8.76 -12.27
CA VAL A 82 4.80 -8.33 -13.05
C VAL A 82 6.05 -8.24 -12.17
N SER A 83 5.92 -7.79 -10.93
CA SER A 83 7.03 -7.70 -9.98
C SER A 83 7.55 -9.08 -9.53
N LEU A 84 6.68 -10.09 -9.41
CA LEU A 84 7.09 -11.43 -8.99
C LEU A 84 7.81 -12.21 -10.10
N LEU A 85 7.32 -12.12 -11.33
CA LEU A 85 7.81 -12.93 -12.46
C LEU A 85 7.89 -12.07 -13.73
N PRO A 86 8.82 -11.11 -13.81
CA PRO A 86 8.87 -10.15 -14.91
C PRO A 86 9.04 -10.83 -16.26
N ARG A 87 9.90 -11.86 -16.35
CA ARG A 87 10.12 -12.61 -17.60
C ARG A 87 8.85 -13.33 -18.08
N MET A 88 8.11 -13.98 -17.18
CA MET A 88 6.87 -14.68 -17.55
C MET A 88 5.80 -13.69 -18.00
N SER A 89 5.67 -12.54 -17.31
CA SER A 89 4.77 -11.48 -17.74
C SER A 89 5.17 -10.89 -19.10
N GLY A 90 6.47 -10.79 -19.40
CA GLY A 90 6.98 -10.38 -20.71
C GLY A 90 6.61 -11.33 -21.84
N VAL A 91 6.84 -12.65 -21.67
CA VAL A 91 6.41 -13.67 -22.65
C VAL A 91 4.91 -13.61 -22.88
N PHE A 92 4.12 -13.49 -21.80
CA PHE A 92 2.67 -13.42 -21.88
C PHE A 92 2.19 -12.20 -22.69
N LEU A 93 2.76 -11.02 -22.45
CA LEU A 93 2.40 -9.79 -23.18
C LEU A 93 2.75 -9.88 -24.67
N ILE A 94 3.91 -10.43 -25.02
CA ILE A 94 4.28 -10.67 -26.42
C ILE A 94 3.31 -11.66 -27.06
N GLY A 95 3.03 -12.78 -26.39
CA GLY A 95 2.08 -13.78 -26.89
C GLY A 95 0.68 -13.19 -27.11
N LEU A 96 0.18 -12.39 -26.16
CA LEU A 96 -1.09 -11.69 -26.28
C LEU A 96 -1.09 -10.72 -27.47
N GLY A 97 -0.03 -9.92 -27.63
CA GLY A 97 0.14 -9.01 -28.76
C GLY A 97 0.09 -9.74 -30.11
N VAL A 98 0.81 -10.85 -30.24
CA VAL A 98 0.80 -11.68 -31.46
C VAL A 98 -0.59 -12.26 -31.73
N VAL A 99 -1.28 -12.77 -30.71
CA VAL A 99 -2.64 -13.30 -30.85
C VAL A 99 -3.63 -12.20 -31.27
N MET A 100 -3.52 -11.01 -30.69
CA MET A 100 -4.36 -9.87 -31.06
C MET A 100 -4.05 -9.40 -32.49
N LEU A 101 -2.79 -9.38 -32.90
CA LEU A 101 -2.38 -9.04 -34.28
C LEU A 101 -2.95 -10.05 -35.29
N LEU A 102 -2.87 -11.35 -34.99
CA LEU A 102 -3.48 -12.39 -35.83
C LEU A 102 -5.01 -12.28 -35.86
N ALA A 103 -5.65 -12.01 -34.73
CA ALA A 103 -7.10 -11.80 -34.66
C ALA A 103 -7.55 -10.58 -35.50
N GLY A 104 -6.76 -9.50 -35.47
CA GLY A 104 -6.96 -8.33 -36.33
C GLY A 104 -6.78 -8.65 -37.81
N LEU A 105 -5.77 -9.45 -38.18
CA LEU A 105 -5.51 -9.86 -39.57
C LEU A 105 -6.63 -10.75 -40.14
N ILE A 106 -7.20 -11.62 -39.31
CA ILE A 106 -8.30 -12.53 -39.66
C ILE A 106 -9.65 -11.78 -39.68
N GLY A 107 -9.69 -10.55 -39.16
CA GLY A 107 -10.90 -9.72 -39.14
C GLY A 107 -11.92 -10.16 -38.08
N ILE A 108 -11.46 -10.74 -36.97
CA ILE A 108 -12.35 -11.15 -35.87
C ILE A 108 -12.84 -9.90 -35.13
N PRO A 109 -14.15 -9.62 -35.11
CA PRO A 109 -14.66 -8.42 -34.45
C PRO A 109 -14.59 -8.59 -32.92
N LEU A 110 -13.70 -7.83 -32.27
CA LEU A 110 -13.54 -7.82 -30.81
C LEU A 110 -14.53 -6.88 -30.09
N GLY A 111 -15.47 -6.27 -30.82
CA GLY A 111 -16.50 -5.40 -30.27
C GLY A 111 -15.89 -4.21 -29.52
N THR A 112 -16.22 -4.08 -28.24
CA THR A 112 -15.70 -3.04 -27.34
C THR A 112 -14.20 -3.10 -27.10
N LEU A 113 -13.55 -4.21 -27.44
CA LEU A 113 -12.11 -4.43 -27.31
C LEU A 113 -11.34 -4.15 -28.61
N SER A 114 -11.96 -3.53 -29.62
CA SER A 114 -11.30 -3.17 -30.88
C SER A 114 -10.05 -2.30 -30.69
N PHE A 115 -10.01 -1.51 -29.61
CA PHE A 115 -8.83 -0.70 -29.27
C PHE A 115 -7.58 -1.56 -28.98
N LEU A 116 -7.73 -2.84 -28.62
CA LEU A 116 -6.59 -3.75 -28.39
C LEU A 116 -5.92 -4.20 -29.70
N THR A 117 -6.64 -4.14 -30.82
CA THR A 117 -6.10 -4.42 -32.16
C THR A 117 -5.55 -3.19 -32.86
N GLU A 118 -5.65 -2.01 -32.24
CA GLU A 118 -5.02 -0.80 -32.77
C GLU A 118 -3.49 -1.00 -32.83
N PRO A 119 -2.83 -0.55 -33.91
CA PRO A 119 -1.38 -0.70 -34.07
C PRO A 119 -0.59 -0.15 -32.88
N ILE A 120 -1.09 0.94 -32.27
CA ILE A 120 -0.49 1.56 -31.09
C ILE A 120 -0.57 0.63 -29.87
N ALA A 121 -1.71 -0.04 -29.65
CA ALA A 121 -1.87 -0.96 -28.53
C ALA A 121 -0.99 -2.20 -28.69
N LEU A 122 -0.96 -2.77 -29.90
CA LEU A 122 -0.10 -3.91 -30.25
C LEU A 122 1.37 -3.59 -30.02
N LEU A 123 1.83 -2.44 -30.54
CA LEU A 123 3.22 -1.99 -30.35
C LEU A 123 3.57 -1.82 -28.86
N ASN A 124 2.65 -1.30 -28.05
CA ASN A 124 2.88 -1.17 -26.61
C ASN A 124 3.00 -2.54 -25.92
N PHE A 125 2.13 -3.50 -26.25
CA PHE A 125 2.21 -4.85 -25.69
C PHE A 125 3.54 -5.52 -26.03
N GLU A 126 3.99 -5.39 -27.28
CA GLU A 126 5.26 -5.95 -27.73
C GLU A 126 6.47 -5.25 -27.08
N LEU A 127 6.47 -3.92 -27.02
CA LEU A 127 7.58 -3.15 -26.46
C LEU A 127 7.72 -3.39 -24.96
N ILE A 128 6.60 -3.35 -24.21
CA ILE A 128 6.60 -3.64 -22.77
C ILE A 128 7.01 -5.10 -22.52
N GLY A 129 6.46 -6.03 -23.30
CA GLY A 129 6.81 -7.45 -23.18
C GLY A 129 8.29 -7.72 -23.44
N PHE A 130 8.85 -7.11 -24.49
CA PHE A 130 10.27 -7.18 -24.82
C PHE A 130 11.13 -6.54 -23.73
N PHE A 131 10.74 -5.37 -23.24
CA PHE A 131 11.41 -4.69 -22.14
C PHE A 131 11.46 -5.58 -20.89
N LEU A 132 10.38 -6.25 -20.52
CA LEU A 132 10.35 -7.14 -19.35
C LEU A 132 11.19 -8.41 -19.49
N LEU A 133 11.45 -8.85 -20.73
CA LEU A 133 12.38 -9.97 -20.99
C LEU A 133 13.84 -9.54 -20.87
N TRP A 134 14.17 -8.35 -21.36
CA TRP A 134 15.54 -7.87 -21.48
C TRP A 134 16.00 -7.03 -20.29
N ALA A 135 15.09 -6.39 -19.57
CA ALA A 135 15.42 -5.54 -18.44
C ALA A 135 16.09 -6.38 -17.34
N PRO A 136 17.29 -5.98 -16.88
CA PRO A 136 17.93 -6.59 -15.72
C PRO A 136 17.19 -6.15 -14.45
N ILE A 137 16.01 -6.73 -14.22
CA ILE A 137 15.24 -6.54 -12.99
C ILE A 137 15.96 -7.40 -11.94
N GLY A 138 16.72 -6.72 -11.10
CA GLY A 138 17.84 -7.29 -10.38
C GLY A 138 17.51 -8.54 -9.57
N SER A 139 18.38 -9.54 -9.69
CA SER A 139 18.90 -10.13 -8.45
C SER A 139 19.66 -9.01 -7.75
N PRO A 140 19.33 -8.59 -6.53
CA PRO A 140 20.38 -8.03 -5.70
C PRO A 140 21.44 -9.13 -5.66
N THR A 141 22.54 -8.96 -6.39
CA THR A 141 23.78 -9.59 -6.00
C THR A 141 24.03 -9.04 -4.61
N GLU A 142 23.60 -9.80 -3.61
CA GLU A 142 24.01 -9.62 -2.23
C GLU A 142 25.51 -9.37 -2.31
N PRO A 143 26.03 -8.18 -1.95
CA PRO A 143 27.46 -8.03 -1.80
C PRO A 143 27.82 -9.04 -0.71
N LYS A 144 28.45 -10.13 -1.14
CA LYS A 144 28.77 -11.31 -0.33
C LYS A 144 29.90 -11.02 0.67
N GLY A 145 29.85 -9.87 1.34
CA GLY A 145 30.99 -9.32 2.06
C GLY A 145 30.71 -8.19 3.03
N GLU A 146 29.47 -7.95 3.48
CA GLU A 146 29.25 -6.85 4.44
C GLU A 146 28.04 -7.02 5.36
N ASN A 147 27.70 -8.26 5.76
CA ASN A 147 26.78 -8.46 6.88
C ASN A 147 27.59 -8.62 8.19
N PRO A 148 27.63 -7.60 9.08
CA PRO A 148 28.31 -7.67 10.37
C PRO A 148 27.62 -8.60 11.40
N PHE A 149 26.53 -9.27 11.01
CA PHE A 149 25.77 -10.21 11.84
C PHE A 149 25.55 -11.56 11.15
N ALA A 150 26.47 -11.99 10.28
CA ALA A 150 26.44 -13.33 9.71
C ALA A 150 26.40 -14.40 10.81
N GLU A 151 25.55 -15.43 10.64
CA GLU A 151 25.42 -16.54 11.60
C GLU A 151 26.80 -17.14 11.93
N GLY A 152 27.18 -17.07 13.21
CA GLY A 152 28.48 -17.55 13.69
C GLY A 152 29.48 -16.45 14.06
N GLN A 153 29.21 -15.18 13.77
CA GLN A 153 29.97 -14.06 14.32
C GLN A 153 29.31 -13.55 15.60
N LEU A 154 29.99 -13.73 16.73
CA LEU A 154 29.65 -12.99 17.96
C LEU A 154 29.83 -11.50 17.66
N PRO A 155 28.86 -10.63 18.04
CA PRO A 155 29.01 -9.19 17.86
C PRO A 155 30.34 -8.74 18.47
N PRO A 156 31.04 -7.78 17.85
CA PRO A 156 32.36 -7.36 18.30
C PRO A 156 32.32 -7.02 19.80
N GLN A 157 33.00 -7.82 20.62
CA GLN A 157 33.02 -7.64 22.07
C GLN A 157 33.77 -6.34 22.38
N ILE A 158 33.03 -5.31 22.78
CA ILE A 158 33.59 -3.98 23.14
C ILE A 158 34.40 -4.05 24.45
N LEU A 159 34.33 -5.16 25.19
CA LEU A 159 34.98 -5.32 26.49
C LEU A 159 36.06 -6.40 26.41
N ALA A 160 37.31 -6.03 26.69
CA ALA A 160 38.37 -7.00 26.91
C ALA A 160 38.01 -7.93 28.09
N PRO A 161 38.35 -9.24 28.02
CA PRO A 161 38.13 -10.16 29.13
C PRO A 161 38.76 -9.61 30.42
N ARG A 162 37.99 -9.51 31.49
CA ARG A 162 38.56 -9.19 32.81
C ARG A 162 39.37 -10.39 33.27
N GLU A 163 40.66 -10.18 33.56
CA GLU A 163 41.50 -11.20 34.18
C GLU A 163 40.86 -11.66 35.51
N PRO A 164 40.87 -12.97 35.81
CA PRO A 164 40.39 -13.45 37.09
C PRO A 164 41.25 -12.85 38.20
N VAL A 165 40.58 -12.18 39.15
CA VAL A 165 41.22 -11.73 40.38
C VAL A 165 41.45 -12.99 41.22
N GLU A 166 42.71 -13.36 41.42
CA GLU A 166 43.13 -14.34 42.44
C GLU A 166 42.91 -13.79 43.86
#